data_AF-A0A9W4LVA0-F1
#
_entry.id   AF-A0A9W4LVA0-F1
#
_cell.length_a   1.000
_cell.length_b   1.000
_cell.length_c   1.000
_cell.angle_alpha   90.00
_cell.angle_beta   90.00
_cell.angle_gamma   90.00
#
_symmetry.space_group_name_H-M   'P 1'
#
loop_
_entity.id
_entity.type
_entity.pdbx_description
1 polymer ?
#
loop_
_entity_poly.entity_id
_entity_poly.type
_entity_poly.pdbx_seq_one_letter_code
_entity_poly.pdbx_strand_id
1 'polypeptide(L)'
;MTHQLKALTIALASIAIAGTIIPAYAGSFERALRKQDPRTRAVWVCERLGLQQMKKDSSLRKPDRLFLDVPVNSASLASNTLTGNGQIRDERGWTDLSFSCTVSADRLKARAMTYTLGKLTPWEVRSPKP
;
A
#
# COMPACT_ATOMS: atom_id res chain seq x y z
N MET A 1 -30.36 -49.43 50.77
CA MET A 1 -30.19 -48.01 50.40
C MET A 1 -29.13 -47.92 49.31
N THR A 2 -29.54 -47.80 48.05
CA THR A 2 -28.63 -47.73 46.89
C THR A 2 -29.03 -46.52 46.05
N HIS A 3 -28.28 -45.42 46.18
CA HIS A 3 -28.45 -44.24 45.34
C HIS A 3 -27.62 -44.41 44.06
N GLN A 4 -28.29 -44.71 42.96
CA GLN A 4 -27.70 -44.67 41.62
C GLN A 4 -27.73 -43.23 41.12
N LEU A 5 -26.57 -42.56 41.07
CA LEU A 5 -26.43 -41.27 40.38
C LEU A 5 -26.40 -41.52 38.86
N LYS A 6 -27.44 -41.08 38.15
CA LYS A 6 -27.44 -41.00 36.69
C LYS A 6 -26.50 -39.87 36.27
N ALA A 7 -25.37 -40.22 35.67
CA ALA A 7 -24.50 -39.27 34.99
C ALA A 7 -25.22 -38.76 33.73
N LEU A 8 -25.66 -37.51 33.77
CA LEU A 8 -26.23 -36.81 32.60
C LEU A 8 -25.07 -36.13 31.87
N THR A 9 -24.47 -36.81 30.91
CA THR A 9 -23.46 -36.23 30.01
C THR A 9 -24.14 -35.23 29.06
N ILE A 10 -23.96 -33.94 29.33
CA ILE A 10 -24.36 -32.84 28.45
C ILE A 10 -23.33 -32.75 27.33
N ALA A 11 -23.73 -33.11 26.10
CA ALA A 11 -22.90 -32.93 24.91
C ALA A 11 -22.82 -31.43 24.56
N LEU A 12 -21.65 -30.82 24.76
CA LEU A 12 -21.34 -29.47 24.27
C LEU A 12 -21.19 -29.52 22.74
N ALA A 13 -22.19 -29.02 22.01
CA ALA A 13 -22.07 -28.79 20.57
C ALA A 13 -21.20 -27.54 20.33
N SER A 14 -19.95 -27.73 19.93
CA SER A 14 -19.03 -26.65 19.54
C SER A 14 -19.44 -26.08 18.18
N ILE A 15 -20.14 -24.94 18.16
CA ILE A 15 -20.43 -24.20 16.94
C ILE A 15 -19.15 -23.48 16.51
N ALA A 16 -18.42 -24.07 15.54
CA ALA A 16 -17.29 -23.43 14.88
C ALA A 16 -17.81 -22.39 13.88
N ILE A 17 -17.87 -21.12 14.29
CA ILE A 17 -18.15 -20.00 13.38
C ILE A 17 -16.88 -19.75 12.56
N ALA A 18 -16.80 -20.37 11.39
CA ALA A 18 -15.79 -20.05 10.38
C ALA A 18 -16.13 -18.71 9.72
N GLY A 19 -15.86 -17.61 10.42
CA GLY A 19 -16.01 -16.26 9.88
C GLY A 19 -14.93 -15.99 8.83
N THR A 20 -15.31 -15.94 7.56
CA THR A 20 -14.44 -15.43 6.49
C THR A 20 -14.18 -13.94 6.72
N ILE A 21 -12.97 -13.58 7.15
CA ILE A 21 -12.54 -12.19 7.26
C ILE A 21 -12.27 -11.67 5.83
N ILE A 22 -13.31 -11.17 5.15
CA ILE A 22 -13.12 -10.49 3.87
C ILE A 22 -12.59 -9.07 4.16
N PRO A 23 -11.46 -8.64 3.56
CA PRO A 23 -10.87 -7.34 3.87
C PRO A 23 -11.72 -6.22 3.26
N ALA A 24 -12.56 -5.58 4.08
CA ALA A 24 -13.37 -4.43 3.70
C ALA A 24 -12.56 -3.22 3.16
N TYR A 25 -11.25 -3.19 3.43
CA TYR A 25 -10.33 -2.12 3.03
C TYR A 25 -10.10 -2.01 1.52
N ALA A 26 -10.18 -3.12 0.77
CA ALA A 26 -10.01 -3.09 -0.68
C ALA A 26 -11.17 -2.33 -1.35
N GLY A 27 -12.39 -2.51 -0.84
CA GLY A 27 -13.59 -1.86 -1.38
C GLY A 27 -13.63 -0.35 -1.15
N SER A 28 -13.15 0.15 0.00
CA SER A 28 -13.18 1.59 0.28
C SER A 28 -12.20 2.38 -0.58
N PHE A 29 -11.02 1.83 -0.85
CA PHE A 29 -10.05 2.47 -1.74
C PHE A 29 -10.53 2.51 -3.19
N GLU A 30 -11.05 1.40 -3.72
CA GLU A 30 -11.56 1.38 -5.09
C GLU A 30 -12.72 2.39 -5.27
N ARG A 31 -13.60 2.51 -4.28
CA ARG A 31 -14.65 3.55 -4.26
C ARG A 31 -14.06 4.95 -4.25
N ALA A 32 -12.98 5.20 -3.52
CA ALA A 32 -12.30 6.50 -3.54
C ALA A 32 -11.66 6.79 -4.90
N LEU A 33 -11.02 5.80 -5.53
CA LEU A 33 -10.42 5.92 -6.85
C LEU A 33 -11.45 6.27 -7.92
N ARG A 34 -12.64 5.67 -7.89
CA ARG A 34 -13.72 5.94 -8.86
C ARG A 34 -14.18 7.40 -8.87
N LYS A 35 -13.91 8.17 -7.80
CA LYS A 35 -14.19 9.60 -7.72
C LYS A 35 -13.08 10.49 -8.29
N GLN A 36 -11.89 9.93 -8.52
CA GLN A 36 -10.75 10.66 -9.04
C GLN A 36 -10.73 10.63 -10.58
N ASP A 37 -10.06 11.60 -11.18
CA ASP A 37 -9.77 11.59 -12.61
C ASP A 37 -8.80 10.44 -12.98
N PRO A 38 -8.74 10.03 -14.26
CA PRO A 38 -7.92 8.90 -14.69
C PRO A 38 -6.42 9.01 -14.37
N ARG A 39 -5.86 10.23 -14.30
CA ARG A 39 -4.44 10.42 -13.98
C ARG A 39 -4.22 10.22 -12.49
N THR A 40 -5.02 10.85 -11.66
CA THR A 40 -4.94 10.72 -10.19
C THR A 40 -5.13 9.27 -9.75
N ARG A 41 -6.04 8.51 -10.40
CA ARG A 41 -6.17 7.07 -10.17
C ARG A 41 -4.87 6.32 -10.37
N ALA A 42 -4.20 6.56 -11.51
CA ALA A 42 -2.94 5.92 -11.85
C ALA A 42 -1.86 6.22 -10.81
N VAL A 43 -1.72 7.49 -10.40
CA VAL A 43 -0.76 7.90 -9.35
C VAL A 43 -1.02 7.12 -8.06
N TRP A 44 -2.26 7.10 -7.56
CA TRP A 44 -2.58 6.48 -6.27
C TRP A 44 -2.39 4.95 -6.26
N VAL A 45 -2.75 4.26 -7.35
CA VAL A 45 -2.53 2.80 -7.43
C VAL A 45 -1.04 2.47 -7.56
N CYS A 46 -0.27 3.31 -8.25
CA CYS A 46 1.18 3.17 -8.37
C CYS A 46 1.91 3.46 -7.06
N GLU A 47 1.52 4.51 -6.32
CA GLU A 47 2.06 4.78 -4.97
C GLU A 47 1.80 3.63 -4.01
N ARG A 48 0.59 3.06 -4.06
CA ARG A 48 0.24 1.90 -3.23
C ARG A 48 1.10 0.68 -3.56
N LEU A 49 1.20 0.32 -4.84
CA LEU A 49 1.99 -0.83 -5.27
C LEU A 49 3.48 -0.60 -4.98
N GLY A 50 4.00 0.58 -5.31
CA GLY A 50 5.39 0.95 -5.10
C GLY A 50 5.77 0.87 -3.64
N LEU A 51 4.97 1.45 -2.75
CA LEU A 51 5.23 1.36 -1.31
C LEU A 51 5.19 -0.08 -0.80
N GLN A 52 4.28 -0.92 -1.31
CA GLN A 52 4.22 -2.34 -0.96
C GLN A 52 5.46 -3.12 -1.43
N GLN A 53 6.00 -2.80 -2.62
CA GLN A 53 7.23 -3.39 -3.14
C GLN A 53 8.44 -2.90 -2.34
N MET A 54 8.58 -1.59 -2.15
CA MET A 54 9.69 -0.95 -1.45
C MET A 54 9.79 -1.36 0.02
N LYS A 55 8.68 -1.71 0.68
CA LYS A 55 8.69 -2.31 2.03
C LYS A 55 9.47 -3.63 2.12
N LYS A 56 9.70 -4.30 0.99
CA LYS A 56 10.46 -5.55 0.89
C LYS A 56 11.89 -5.33 0.38
N ASP A 57 12.23 -4.11 -0.01
CA ASP A 57 13.56 -3.74 -0.49
C ASP A 57 14.50 -3.49 0.69
N SER A 58 15.53 -4.34 0.83
CA SER A 58 16.51 -4.26 1.92
C SER A 58 17.40 -3.01 1.87
N SER A 59 17.40 -2.27 0.76
CA SER A 59 18.12 -1.00 0.65
C SER A 59 17.42 0.15 1.41
N LEU A 60 16.14 -0.02 1.78
CA LEU A 60 15.32 0.96 2.49
C LEU A 60 15.07 0.56 3.95
N ARG A 61 15.04 1.56 4.85
CA ARG A 61 14.84 1.34 6.29
C ARG A 61 13.44 1.72 6.74
N LYS A 62 12.54 0.72 6.82
CA LYS A 62 11.12 0.90 7.18
C LYS A 62 10.43 2.01 6.36
N PRO A 63 10.39 1.89 5.02
CA PRO A 63 9.76 2.89 4.18
C PRO A 63 8.26 2.99 4.50
N ASP A 64 7.78 4.22 4.63
CA ASP A 64 6.43 4.48 5.13
C ASP A 64 5.61 5.42 4.26
N ARG A 65 6.25 6.13 3.32
CA ARG A 65 5.59 7.09 2.44
C ARG A 65 6.27 7.13 1.09
N LEU A 66 5.47 6.98 0.04
CA LEU A 66 5.89 7.15 -1.35
C LEU A 66 5.05 8.27 -1.94
N PHE A 67 5.70 9.27 -2.52
CA PHE A 67 5.04 10.24 -3.37
C PHE A 67 5.57 10.10 -4.79
N LEU A 68 4.66 9.84 -5.71
CA LEU A 68 4.92 9.93 -7.14
C LEU A 68 4.35 11.26 -7.62
N ASP A 69 4.91 11.83 -8.69
CA ASP A 69 4.52 13.16 -9.18
C ASP A 69 5.02 14.32 -8.29
N VAL A 70 6.32 14.30 -7.93
CA VAL A 70 6.98 15.36 -7.16
C VAL A 70 8.14 15.96 -7.97
N PRO A 71 8.12 17.27 -8.28
CA PRO A 71 7.02 18.22 -8.06
C PRO A 71 5.75 17.83 -8.85
N VAL A 72 4.58 18.34 -8.43
CA VAL A 72 3.29 18.03 -9.07
C VAL A 72 3.36 18.25 -10.58
N ASN A 73 2.78 17.33 -11.35
CA ASN A 73 2.84 17.24 -12.82
C ASN A 73 4.19 16.83 -13.43
N SER A 74 5.13 16.29 -12.64
CA SER A 74 6.38 15.70 -13.16
C SER A 74 6.21 14.28 -13.71
N ALA A 75 5.12 13.59 -13.39
CA ALA A 75 4.82 12.26 -13.91
C ALA A 75 3.94 12.33 -15.16
N SER A 76 4.38 11.66 -16.23
CA SER A 76 3.64 11.54 -17.48
C SER A 76 2.87 10.22 -17.52
N LEU A 77 1.60 10.29 -17.93
CA LEU A 77 0.75 9.11 -18.13
C LEU A 77 0.49 8.92 -19.62
N ALA A 78 1.18 7.96 -20.21
CA ALA A 78 1.01 7.58 -21.61
C ALA A 78 0.30 6.21 -21.68
N SER A 79 -0.87 6.17 -22.31
CA SER A 79 -1.76 5.00 -22.35
C SER A 79 -2.07 4.46 -20.95
N ASN A 80 -1.37 3.42 -20.51
CA ASN A 80 -1.54 2.73 -19.23
C ASN A 80 -0.22 2.68 -18.43
N THR A 81 0.74 3.53 -18.75
CA THR A 81 2.04 3.56 -18.09
C THR A 81 2.31 4.96 -17.54
N LEU A 82 2.48 5.05 -16.22
CA LEU A 82 2.87 6.24 -15.50
C LEU A 82 4.38 6.21 -15.28
N THR A 83 5.08 7.24 -15.75
CA THR A 83 6.54 7.37 -15.62
C THR A 83 6.91 8.74 -15.10
N GLY A 84 7.96 8.84 -14.30
CA GLY A 84 8.46 10.13 -13.85
C GLY A 84 9.42 9.99 -12.67
N ASN A 85 9.47 11.07 -11.88
CA ASN A 85 10.24 11.13 -10.64
C ASN A 85 9.31 11.17 -9.42
N GLY A 86 9.84 10.75 -8.28
CA GLY A 86 9.15 10.75 -7.01
C GLY A 86 10.13 10.76 -5.84
N GLN A 87 9.59 10.60 -4.64
CA GLN A 87 10.38 10.47 -3.42
C GLN A 87 9.80 9.39 -2.51
N ILE A 88 10.69 8.58 -1.93
CA ILE A 88 10.35 7.62 -0.87
C ILE A 88 10.93 8.11 0.45
N ARG A 89 10.13 8.05 1.52
CA ARG A 89 10.57 8.30 2.88
C ARG A 89 10.83 6.99 3.61
N ASP A 90 11.96 6.96 4.29
CA ASP A 90 12.33 5.90 5.23
C ASP A 90 12.92 6.54 6.52
N GLU A 91 13.40 5.74 7.48
CA GLU A 91 13.97 6.25 8.74
C GLU A 91 15.13 7.23 8.57
N ARG A 92 15.84 7.21 7.43
CA ARG A 92 17.00 8.07 7.18
C ARG A 92 16.60 9.43 6.62
N GLY A 93 15.47 9.51 5.92
CA GLY A 93 15.00 10.74 5.29
C GLY A 93 14.25 10.48 3.99
N TRP A 94 14.38 11.42 3.05
CA TRP A 94 13.73 11.36 1.74
C TRP A 94 14.74 10.98 0.66
N THR A 95 14.47 9.91 -0.08
CA THR A 95 15.29 9.49 -1.22
C THR A 95 14.54 9.77 -2.50
N ASP A 96 15.18 10.51 -3.42
CA ASP A 96 14.66 10.70 -4.78
C ASP A 96 14.60 9.37 -5.52
N LEU A 97 13.67 9.22 -6.46
CA LEU A 97 13.62 8.06 -7.33
C LEU A 97 13.07 8.41 -8.71
N SER A 98 13.45 7.62 -9.70
CA SER A 98 12.76 7.52 -10.98
C SER A 98 11.93 6.24 -11.03
N PHE A 99 10.83 6.25 -11.76
CA PHE A 99 9.93 5.09 -11.82
C PHE A 99 9.22 4.91 -13.16
N SER A 100 8.76 3.68 -13.38
CA SER A 100 7.77 3.30 -14.38
C SER A 100 6.76 2.36 -13.73
N CYS A 101 5.46 2.63 -13.92
CA CYS A 101 4.38 1.86 -13.35
C CYS A 101 3.28 1.61 -14.39
N THR A 102 2.96 0.36 -14.64
CA THR A 102 1.88 -0.04 -15.54
C THR A 102 0.59 -0.27 -14.75
N VAL A 103 -0.53 0.26 -15.25
CA VAL A 103 -1.86 0.14 -14.66
C VAL A 103 -2.82 -0.63 -15.57
N SER A 104 -3.94 -1.10 -15.01
CA SER A 104 -5.06 -1.63 -15.80
C SER A 104 -5.70 -0.54 -16.67
N ALA A 105 -6.46 -0.93 -17.69
CA ALA A 105 -7.14 0.00 -18.59
C ALA A 105 -8.11 0.95 -17.87
N ASP A 106 -8.77 0.49 -16.81
CA ASP A 106 -9.63 1.32 -15.94
C ASP A 106 -8.85 2.15 -14.92
N ARG A 107 -7.53 1.94 -14.84
CA ARG A 107 -6.55 2.57 -13.94
C ARG A 107 -6.89 2.39 -12.46
N LEU A 108 -7.69 1.37 -12.12
CA LEU A 108 -8.05 1.04 -10.74
C LEU A 108 -7.06 0.06 -10.07
N LYS A 109 -6.12 -0.50 -10.84
CA LYS A 109 -5.10 -1.42 -10.34
C LYS A 109 -3.74 -1.13 -11.00
N ALA A 110 -2.68 -1.13 -10.21
CA ALA A 110 -1.32 -1.22 -10.74
C ALA A 110 -0.95 -2.70 -10.97
N ARG A 111 -0.20 -2.97 -12.04
CA ARG A 111 0.19 -4.32 -12.49
C ARG A 111 1.65 -4.61 -12.24
N ALA A 112 2.50 -3.64 -12.53
CA ALA A 112 3.94 -3.74 -12.37
C ALA A 112 4.52 -2.37 -12.07
N MET A 113 5.63 -2.34 -11.35
CA MET A 113 6.39 -1.13 -11.10
C MET A 113 7.88 -1.46 -11.08
N THR A 114 8.68 -0.58 -11.66
CA THR A 114 10.14 -0.57 -11.58
C THR A 114 10.59 0.81 -11.10
N TYR A 115 11.67 0.88 -10.34
CA TYR A 115 12.21 2.14 -9.84
C TYR A 115 13.73 2.09 -9.72
N THR A 116 14.35 3.27 -9.70
CA THR A 116 15.76 3.45 -9.36
C THR A 116 15.87 4.49 -8.26
N LEU A 117 16.56 4.14 -7.17
CA LEU A 117 16.82 5.08 -6.07
C LEU A 117 17.93 6.05 -6.46
N GLY A 118 17.74 7.31 -6.10
CA GLY A 118 18.66 8.41 -6.31
C GLY A 118 19.20 8.95 -4.98
N LYS A 119 19.29 10.28 -4.89
CA LYS A 119 19.91 10.99 -3.77
C LYS A 119 19.06 10.89 -2.50
N LEU A 120 19.68 10.51 -1.38
CA LEU A 120 19.10 10.63 -0.04
C LEU A 120 19.30 12.06 0.49
N THR A 121 18.23 12.65 0.98
CA THR A 121 18.19 13.89 1.77
C THR A 121 17.90 13.50 3.23
N PRO A 122 18.92 13.53 4.13
CA PRO A 122 18.74 13.19 5.53
C PRO A 122 17.81 14.16 6.27
N TRP A 123 17.18 13.70 7.35
CA TRP A 123 16.31 14.54 8.19
C TRP A 123 17.03 15.80 8.73
N GLU A 124 18.32 15.67 9.06
CA GLU A 124 19.12 16.73 9.68
C GLU A 124 19.28 17.95 8.77
N VAL A 125 19.20 17.74 7.45
CA VAL A 125 19.37 18.80 6.44
C VAL A 125 18.07 19.61 6.24
N ARG A 126 16.91 19.15 6.75
CA ARG A 126 15.60 19.79 6.49
C ARG A 126 15.03 20.59 7.65
N SER A 127 15.76 20.75 8.75
CA SER A 127 15.34 21.64 9.85
C SER A 127 15.97 23.03 9.68
N PRO A 128 15.19 24.10 9.41
CA PRO A 128 15.56 25.38 10.00
C PRO A 128 15.55 25.17 11.51
N LYS A 129 16.65 25.53 12.17
CA LYS A 129 16.69 25.67 13.63
C LYS A 129 15.61 26.69 14.03
N PRO A 130 14.85 26.48 15.13
CA PRO A 130 13.88 27.46 15.60
C PRO A 130 14.49 28.84 15.80
#